data_AF-A0A9Q3K141-F1
#
_entry.id   AF-A0A9Q3K141-F1
#
_cell.length_a   1.000
_cell.length_b   1.000
_cell.length_c   1.000
_cell.angle_alpha   90.00
_cell.angle_beta   90.00
_cell.angle_gamma   90.00
#
_symmetry.space_group_name_H-M   'P 1'
#
loop_
_entity.id
_entity.type
_entity.pdbx_description
1 polymer ?
#
loop_
_entity_poly.entity_id
_entity_poly.type
_entity_poly.pdbx_seq_one_letter_code
_entity_poly.pdbx_strand_id
1 'polypeptide(L)'
;MGSPSHGSFKATEWVLLYKVYIPFLMLSKQMSLDEHNSPNPQREMDQSEELQNELTNNTFHLISAINIATCWTVSMNETTSFAEYWKKFCLLNQHLFPKQKSKPSNHFANHIPELFQHWGQEHASATWCYESLIGVFSKMPTNNKVCTLINKINISTLIKHMN
;
A
#
# COMPACT_ATOMS: atom_id res chain seq x y z
N MET A 1 -18.07 3.66 -13.51
CA MET A 1 -17.14 2.78 -12.75
C MET A 1 -17.85 1.45 -12.51
N GLY A 2 -17.70 0.46 -13.39
CA GLY A 2 -18.45 -0.82 -13.28
C GLY A 2 -18.69 -1.61 -14.57
N SER A 3 -17.90 -1.41 -15.63
CA SER A 3 -18.00 -2.23 -16.84
C SER A 3 -16.81 -3.20 -16.92
N PRO A 4 -17.02 -4.49 -17.25
CA PRO A 4 -15.96 -5.52 -17.27
C PRO A 4 -14.82 -5.26 -18.27
N SER A 5 -14.97 -4.25 -19.13
CA SER A 5 -13.96 -3.81 -20.11
C SER A 5 -12.91 -2.84 -19.53
N HIS A 6 -13.12 -2.30 -18.33
CA HIS A 6 -12.13 -1.48 -17.65
C HIS A 6 -11.32 -2.39 -16.73
N GLY A 7 -10.11 -2.75 -17.15
CA GLY A 7 -9.20 -3.59 -16.37
C GLY A 7 -9.01 -3.01 -14.97
N SER A 8 -9.02 -3.89 -13.95
CA SER A 8 -8.63 -3.51 -12.60
C SER A 8 -7.16 -3.07 -12.62
N PHE A 9 -6.84 -2.00 -11.87
CA PHE A 9 -5.46 -1.59 -11.68
C PHE A 9 -4.63 -2.76 -11.14
N LYS A 10 -3.46 -2.97 -11.74
CA LYS A 10 -2.46 -3.91 -11.26
C LYS A 10 -1.88 -3.42 -9.94
N ALA A 11 -1.39 -4.33 -9.09
CA ALA A 11 -0.79 -3.96 -7.80
C ALA A 11 0.30 -2.88 -7.93
N THR A 12 1.14 -2.97 -8.96
CA THR A 12 2.18 -1.97 -9.26
C THR A 12 1.59 -0.59 -9.59
N GLU A 13 0.46 -0.52 -10.28
CA GLU A 13 -0.21 0.73 -10.63
C GLU A 13 -0.83 1.39 -9.38
N TRP A 14 -1.38 0.59 -8.47
CA TRP A 14 -1.82 1.08 -7.15
C TRP A 14 -0.65 1.66 -6.35
N VAL A 15 0.49 0.96 -6.31
CA VAL A 15 1.68 1.45 -5.63
C VAL A 15 2.16 2.78 -6.23
N LEU A 16 2.18 2.90 -7.56
CA LEU A 16 2.57 4.12 -8.25
C LEU A 16 1.60 5.29 -7.95
N LEU A 17 0.30 5.01 -7.93
CA LEU A 17 -0.74 5.97 -7.57
C LEU A 17 -0.47 6.56 -6.17
N TYR A 18 -0.32 5.70 -5.17
CA TYR A 18 -0.14 6.16 -3.79
C TYR A 18 1.21 6.80 -3.54
N LYS A 19 2.29 6.29 -4.13
CA LYS A 19 3.65 6.78 -3.84
C LYS A 19 4.04 8.04 -4.61
N VAL A 20 3.49 8.24 -5.81
CA VAL A 20 3.96 9.30 -6.72
C VAL A 20 2.84 10.28 -7.05
N TYR A 21 1.73 9.79 -7.60
CA TYR A 21 0.70 10.69 -8.14
C TYR A 21 -0.08 11.42 -7.05
N ILE A 22 -0.48 10.72 -5.98
CA ILE A 22 -1.20 11.35 -4.86
C ILE A 22 -0.36 12.42 -4.15
N PRO A 23 0.90 12.17 -3.71
CA PRO A 23 1.70 13.22 -3.09
C PRO A 23 2.01 14.37 -4.05
N PHE A 24 2.25 14.10 -5.34
CA PHE A 24 2.44 15.15 -6.34
C PHE A 24 1.21 16.06 -6.45
N LEU A 25 0.01 15.47 -6.52
CA LEU A 25 -1.23 16.23 -6.60
C LEU A 25 -1.43 17.11 -5.35
N MET A 26 -1.17 16.57 -4.15
CA MET A 26 -1.32 17.33 -2.90
C MET A 26 -0.34 18.50 -2.84
N LEU A 27 0.93 18.29 -3.21
CA LEU A 27 1.94 19.35 -3.28
C LEU A 27 1.57 20.42 -4.32
N SER A 28 1.12 20.01 -5.51
CA SER A 28 0.73 20.95 -6.57
C SER A 28 -0.43 21.85 -6.15
N LYS A 29 -1.39 21.29 -5.40
CA LYS A 29 -2.53 22.05 -4.87
C LYS A 29 -2.06 23.05 -3.81
N GLN A 30 -1.13 22.65 -2.95
CA GLN A 30 -0.61 23.52 -1.89
C GLN A 30 0.18 24.71 -2.48
N MET A 31 1.05 24.46 -3.46
CA MET A 31 1.78 25.53 -4.17
C MET A 31 0.84 26.51 -4.90
N SER A 32 -0.27 26.03 -5.45
CA SER A 32 -1.25 26.88 -6.14
C SER A 32 -2.05 27.78 -5.19
N LEU A 33 -2.12 27.46 -3.90
CA LEU A 33 -2.78 28.28 -2.88
C LEU A 33 -1.86 29.41 -2.40
N ASP A 34 -0.55 29.16 -2.34
CA ASP A 34 0.45 30.14 -1.90
C ASP A 34 0.54 31.37 -2.84
N GLU A 35 0.27 31.19 -4.13
CA GLU A 35 0.42 32.22 -5.16
C GLU A 35 -0.72 33.27 -5.18
N HIS A 36 -1.86 32.97 -4.53
CA HIS A 36 -3.08 33.79 -4.61
C HIS A 36 -3.39 34.62 -3.34
N ASN A 37 -2.45 34.74 -2.41
CA ASN A 37 -2.63 35.52 -1.18
C ASN A 37 -2.66 37.04 -1.44
N SER A 38 -3.87 37.52 -1.74
CA SER A 38 -4.31 38.90 -1.64
C SER A 38 -4.23 39.39 -0.18
N PRO A 39 -3.90 40.66 0.10
CA PRO A 39 -3.81 41.18 1.46
C PRO A 39 -5.23 41.28 2.08
N ASN A 40 -5.60 40.23 2.81
CA ASN A 40 -6.63 40.12 3.88
C ASN A 40 -7.96 39.40 3.52
N PRO A 41 -8.15 38.18 4.04
CA PRO A 41 -9.30 37.85 4.92
C PRO A 41 -8.94 36.85 6.06
N GLN A 42 -8.47 37.36 7.21
CA GLN A 42 -7.75 36.63 8.30
C GLN A 42 -8.57 35.74 9.27
N ARG A 43 -9.74 35.17 8.92
CA ARG A 43 -10.47 34.29 9.89
C ARG A 43 -11.08 33.01 9.33
N GLU A 44 -11.55 33.01 8.09
CA GLU A 44 -12.08 31.79 7.45
C GLU A 44 -11.01 31.07 6.61
N MET A 45 -9.97 31.79 6.18
CA MET A 45 -8.85 31.24 5.40
C MET A 45 -8.01 30.28 6.26
N ASP A 46 -7.74 30.64 7.51
CA ASP A 46 -6.88 29.91 8.44
C ASP A 46 -7.37 28.46 8.73
N GLN A 47 -8.67 28.25 8.93
CA GLN A 47 -9.22 26.91 9.20
C GLN A 47 -9.16 26.00 7.97
N SER A 48 -9.35 26.56 6.77
CA SER A 48 -9.31 25.80 5.53
C SER A 48 -7.88 25.39 5.16
N GLU A 49 -6.90 26.22 5.51
CA GLU A 49 -5.48 25.94 5.33
C GLU A 49 -4.98 24.91 6.35
N GLU A 50 -5.37 25.04 7.62
CA GLU A 50 -5.04 24.09 8.67
C GLU A 50 -5.58 22.68 8.34
N LEU A 51 -6.84 22.57 7.91
CA LEU A 51 -7.43 21.29 7.50
C LEU A 51 -6.69 20.67 6.30
N GLN A 52 -6.26 21.49 5.34
CA GLN A 52 -5.48 21.00 4.21
C GLN A 52 -4.09 20.52 4.63
N ASN A 53 -3.43 21.25 5.53
CA ASN A 53 -2.14 20.85 6.09
C ASN A 53 -2.26 19.52 6.87
N GLU A 54 -3.32 19.33 7.66
CA GLU A 54 -3.58 18.07 8.34
C GLU A 54 -3.81 16.92 7.36
N LEU A 55 -4.61 17.13 6.30
CA LEU A 55 -4.87 16.11 5.29
C LEU A 55 -3.58 15.71 4.55
N THR A 56 -2.76 16.70 4.19
CA THR A 56 -1.46 16.51 3.56
C THR A 56 -0.52 15.75 4.49
N ASN A 57 -0.40 16.14 5.75
CA ASN A 57 0.44 15.46 6.72
C ASN A 57 0.00 14.01 6.98
N ASN A 58 -1.32 13.78 7.10
CA ASN A 58 -1.89 12.44 7.22
C ASN A 58 -1.52 11.55 6.01
N THR A 59 -1.59 12.14 4.80
CA THR A 59 -1.21 11.47 3.56
C THR A 59 0.28 11.12 3.54
N PHE A 60 1.15 12.01 3.99
CA PHE A 60 2.59 11.73 4.10
C PHE A 60 2.91 10.63 5.10
N HIS A 61 2.22 10.57 6.23
CA HIS A 61 2.36 9.45 7.18
C HIS A 61 1.98 8.11 6.52
N LEU A 62 0.87 8.07 5.79
CA LEU A 62 0.45 6.87 5.06
C LEU A 62 1.49 6.44 4.01
N ILE A 63 1.97 7.38 3.20
CA ILE A 63 2.96 7.10 2.14
C ILE A 63 4.28 6.61 2.73
N SER A 64 4.73 7.23 3.84
CA SER A 64 5.96 6.82 4.52
C SER A 64 5.87 5.39 5.03
N ALA A 65 4.73 5.01 5.64
CA ALA A 65 4.49 3.63 6.05
C ALA A 65 4.44 2.66 4.85
N ILE A 66 3.72 3.01 3.78
CA ILE A 66 3.65 2.19 2.56
C ILE A 66 5.04 2.02 1.92
N ASN A 67 5.86 3.07 1.90
CA ASN A 67 7.21 3.01 1.37
C ASN A 67 8.05 1.96 2.10
N ILE A 68 8.03 1.98 3.44
CA ILE A 68 8.75 0.98 4.24
C ILE A 68 8.17 -0.42 4.00
N ALA A 69 6.85 -0.57 3.99
CA ALA A 69 6.21 -1.88 3.83
C ALA A 69 6.36 -2.51 2.44
N THR A 70 6.83 -1.74 1.46
CA THR A 70 7.05 -2.23 0.10
C THR A 70 8.54 -2.33 -0.25
N CYS A 71 9.44 -1.99 0.69
CA CYS A 71 10.87 -2.23 0.53
C CYS A 71 11.17 -3.72 0.45
N TRP A 72 12.24 -4.07 -0.26
CA TRP A 72 12.72 -5.46 -0.38
C TRP A 72 13.30 -5.98 0.93
N THR A 73 13.93 -5.09 1.70
CA THR A 73 14.55 -5.37 2.99
C THR A 73 14.17 -4.28 3.95
N VAL A 74 13.96 -4.62 5.23
CA VAL A 74 13.64 -3.65 6.28
C VAL A 74 14.48 -3.93 7.50
N SER A 75 15.13 -2.88 7.98
CA SER A 75 15.88 -2.85 9.23
C SER A 75 14.96 -2.64 10.43
N MET A 76 15.45 -2.95 11.63
CA MET A 76 14.69 -2.73 12.87
C MET A 76 14.28 -1.26 13.05
N ASN A 77 15.13 -0.31 12.64
CA ASN A 77 14.82 1.11 12.71
C ASN A 77 13.67 1.50 11.77
N GLU A 78 13.65 0.92 10.56
CA GLU A 78 12.54 1.11 9.62
C GLU A 78 11.26 0.43 10.11
N THR A 79 11.35 -0.74 10.77
CA THR A 79 10.20 -1.36 11.45
C THR A 79 9.58 -0.44 12.49
N THR A 80 10.40 0.17 13.35
CA THR A 80 9.94 1.16 14.33
C THR A 80 9.34 2.39 13.65
N SER A 81 10.02 2.91 12.61
CA SER A 81 9.53 4.06 11.84
C SER A 81 8.17 3.78 11.19
N PHE A 82 7.97 2.57 10.64
CA PHE A 82 6.68 2.14 10.12
C PHE A 82 5.60 2.23 11.20
N ALA A 83 5.85 1.65 12.38
CA ALA A 83 4.89 1.64 13.47
C ALA A 83 4.50 3.07 13.90
N GLU A 84 5.47 3.97 13.94
CA GLU A 84 5.24 5.38 14.26
C GLU A 84 4.40 6.09 13.20
N TYR A 85 4.77 5.98 11.91
CA TYR A 85 4.03 6.60 10.82
C TYR A 85 2.61 6.05 10.72
N TRP A 86 2.44 4.74 10.85
CA TRP A 86 1.14 4.10 10.80
C TRP A 86 0.23 4.54 11.96
N LYS A 87 0.79 4.64 13.17
CA LYS A 87 0.06 5.16 14.34
C LYS A 87 -0.37 6.61 14.14
N LYS A 88 0.53 7.48 13.67
CA LYS A 88 0.22 8.89 13.40
C LYS A 88 -0.88 9.02 12.33
N PHE A 89 -0.78 8.24 11.25
CA PHE A 89 -1.83 8.14 10.24
C PHE A 89 -3.18 7.73 10.84
N CYS A 90 -3.23 6.67 11.64
CA CYS A 90 -4.50 6.20 12.21
C CYS A 90 -5.15 7.24 13.14
N LEU A 91 -4.35 7.89 13.99
CA LEU A 91 -4.83 8.93 14.91
C LEU A 91 -5.37 10.15 14.16
N LEU A 92 -4.60 10.65 13.19
CA LEU A 92 -5.00 11.84 12.43
C LEU A 92 -6.17 11.53 11.48
N ASN A 93 -6.22 10.33 10.90
CA ASN A 93 -7.36 9.88 10.12
C ASN A 93 -8.64 9.77 10.95
N GLN A 94 -8.57 9.33 12.21
CA GLN A 94 -9.73 9.30 13.10
C GLN A 94 -10.18 10.71 13.50
N HIS A 95 -9.23 11.64 13.69
CA HIS A 95 -9.53 13.05 13.93
C HIS A 95 -10.24 13.71 12.74
N LEU A 96 -9.69 13.55 11.53
CA LEU A 96 -10.23 14.11 10.29
C LEU A 96 -11.57 13.48 9.88
N PHE A 97 -11.78 12.20 10.18
CA PHE A 97 -12.97 11.44 9.77
C PHE A 97 -13.60 10.69 10.96
N PRO A 98 -14.16 11.39 11.96
CA PRO A 98 -14.59 10.78 13.23
C PRO A 98 -15.76 9.81 13.08
N LYS A 99 -16.55 9.95 12.00
CA LYS A 99 -17.68 9.06 11.69
C LYS A 99 -17.23 7.77 11.00
N GLN A 100 -15.99 7.69 10.53
CA GLN A 100 -15.48 6.52 9.83
C GLN A 100 -15.03 5.45 10.83
N LYS A 101 -15.62 4.26 10.73
CA LYS A 101 -15.18 3.11 11.52
C LYS A 101 -13.83 2.60 11.04
N SER A 102 -13.00 2.12 11.96
CA SER A 102 -11.75 1.46 11.61
C SER A 102 -12.02 0.23 10.75
N LYS A 103 -11.30 0.10 9.63
CA LYS A 103 -11.41 -1.06 8.74
C LYS A 103 -10.56 -2.21 9.30
N PRO A 104 -10.95 -3.48 9.08
CA PRO A 104 -10.13 -4.62 9.44
C PRO A 104 -8.71 -4.54 8.86
N SER A 105 -8.56 -3.99 7.65
CA SER A 105 -7.26 -3.73 7.02
C SER A 105 -6.35 -2.86 7.89
N ASN A 106 -6.90 -1.86 8.58
CA ASN A 106 -6.13 -0.98 9.44
C ASN A 106 -5.68 -1.69 10.72
N HIS A 107 -6.51 -2.62 11.22
CA HIS A 107 -6.13 -3.48 12.34
C HIS A 107 -5.01 -4.45 11.95
N PHE A 108 -5.12 -5.11 10.80
CA PHE A 108 -4.08 -6.01 10.29
C PHE A 108 -2.75 -5.28 10.09
N ALA A 109 -2.79 -4.06 9.56
CA ALA A 109 -1.59 -3.26 9.37
C ALA A 109 -0.84 -2.90 10.67
N ASN A 110 -1.52 -2.91 11.84
CA ASN A 110 -0.84 -2.73 13.13
C ASN A 110 0.08 -3.91 13.50
N HIS A 111 -0.13 -5.08 12.91
CA HIS A 111 0.69 -6.28 13.15
C HIS A 111 1.87 -6.38 12.19
N ILE A 112 1.93 -5.54 11.15
CA ILE A 112 3.02 -5.53 10.17
C ILE A 112 4.42 -5.41 10.82
N PRO A 113 4.65 -4.56 11.85
CA PRO A 113 5.95 -4.52 12.52
C PRO A 113 6.38 -5.86 13.13
N GLU A 114 5.44 -6.57 13.76
CA GLU A 114 5.68 -7.89 14.33
C GLU A 114 5.98 -8.91 13.23
N LEU A 115 5.25 -8.84 12.10
CA LEU A 115 5.50 -9.68 10.94
C LEU A 115 6.90 -9.44 10.37
N PHE A 116 7.35 -8.18 10.27
CA PHE A 116 8.70 -7.84 9.82
C PHE A 116 9.80 -8.46 10.69
N GLN A 117 9.59 -8.50 12.01
CA GLN A 117 10.58 -9.07 12.94
C GLN A 117 10.66 -10.58 12.85
N HIS A 118 9.53 -11.27 12.68
CA HIS A 118 9.49 -12.73 12.69
C HIS A 118 9.75 -13.35 11.32
N TRP A 119 9.24 -12.75 10.25
CA TRP A 119 9.22 -13.35 8.90
C TRP A 119 10.02 -12.52 7.88
N GLY A 120 10.49 -11.34 8.25
CA GLY A 120 11.05 -10.39 7.29
C GLY A 120 9.96 -9.71 6.46
N GLN A 121 10.34 -9.19 5.30
CA GLN A 121 9.41 -8.46 4.43
C GLN A 121 8.33 -9.35 3.81
N GLU A 122 7.14 -8.76 3.64
CA GLU A 122 5.92 -9.46 3.25
C GLU A 122 6.01 -10.09 1.85
N HIS A 123 6.92 -9.64 0.98
CA HIS A 123 7.15 -10.21 -0.36
C HIS A 123 7.44 -11.72 -0.34
N ALA A 124 8.10 -12.23 0.71
CA ALA A 124 8.39 -13.65 0.85
C ALA A 124 7.19 -14.48 1.35
N SER A 125 6.24 -13.84 2.04
CA SER A 125 5.03 -14.46 2.59
C SER A 125 3.75 -14.10 1.80
N ALA A 126 3.88 -13.28 0.76
CA ALA A 126 2.75 -12.68 0.07
C ALA A 126 1.87 -13.74 -0.59
N THR A 127 0.56 -13.60 -0.39
CA THR A 127 -0.48 -14.48 -0.95
C THR A 127 -0.39 -14.59 -2.47
N TRP A 128 0.21 -13.61 -3.15
CA TRP A 128 0.36 -13.58 -4.61
C TRP A 128 1.12 -14.78 -5.20
N CYS A 129 2.08 -15.37 -4.48
CA CYS A 129 2.81 -16.56 -4.90
C CYS A 129 1.86 -17.75 -4.90
N TYR A 130 1.00 -17.82 -3.87
CA TYR A 130 -0.04 -18.84 -3.76
C TYR A 130 -1.15 -18.65 -4.79
N GLU A 131 -1.58 -17.42 -5.08
CA GLU A 131 -2.55 -17.13 -6.14
C GLU A 131 -2.00 -17.52 -7.53
N SER A 132 -0.73 -17.23 -7.77
CA SER A 132 -0.03 -17.67 -9.00
C SER A 132 0.02 -19.19 -9.10
N LEU A 133 0.35 -19.87 -7.99
CA LEU A 133 0.35 -21.34 -7.90
C LEU A 133 -1.06 -21.93 -8.11
N ILE A 134 -2.10 -21.35 -7.51
CA ILE A 134 -3.50 -21.74 -7.71
C ILE A 134 -3.90 -21.55 -9.18
N GLY A 135 -3.47 -20.46 -9.82
CA GLY A 135 -3.66 -20.24 -11.25
C GLY A 135 -2.98 -21.30 -12.11
N VAL A 136 -1.81 -21.80 -11.70
CA VAL A 136 -1.13 -22.92 -12.36
C VAL A 136 -1.86 -24.24 -12.10
N PHE A 137 -2.24 -24.53 -10.86
CA PHE A 137 -2.95 -25.77 -10.48
C PHE A 137 -4.34 -25.88 -11.12
N SER A 138 -5.09 -24.78 -11.20
CA SER A 138 -6.40 -24.74 -11.85
C SER A 138 -6.36 -25.02 -13.35
N LYS A 139 -5.21 -24.80 -13.99
CA LYS A 139 -4.97 -25.13 -15.41
C LYS A 139 -4.44 -26.56 -15.60
N MET A 140 -4.08 -27.26 -14.53
CA MET A 140 -3.68 -28.66 -14.63
C MET A 140 -4.94 -29.53 -14.78
N PRO A 141 -5.01 -30.40 -15.81
CA PRO A 141 -6.11 -31.34 -15.93
C PRO A 141 -5.97 -32.42 -14.87
N THR A 142 -6.54 -32.20 -13.69
CA THR A 142 -6.55 -33.19 -12.59
C THR A 142 -7.56 -34.28 -12.91
N ASN A 143 -7.14 -35.24 -13.73
CA ASN A 143 -7.85 -36.51 -13.91
C ASN A 143 -6.96 -37.65 -13.39
N ASN A 144 -6.58 -37.60 -12.11
CA ASN A 144 -5.85 -38.65 -11.37
C ASN A 144 -4.56 -39.19 -12.01
N LYS A 145 -3.83 -38.39 -12.80
CA LYS A 145 -2.52 -38.79 -13.38
C LYS A 145 -1.34 -38.05 -12.73
N VAL A 146 -1.14 -38.29 -11.43
CA VAL A 146 0.01 -37.72 -10.67
C VAL A 146 1.35 -38.16 -11.27
N CYS A 147 1.47 -39.41 -11.77
CA CYS A 147 2.73 -39.93 -12.32
C CYS A 147 3.19 -39.26 -13.63
N THR A 148 2.33 -38.56 -14.37
CA THR A 148 2.74 -37.93 -15.64
C THR A 148 3.28 -36.50 -15.46
N LEU A 149 3.02 -35.87 -14.31
CA LEU A 149 3.44 -34.50 -14.00
C LEU A 149 4.91 -34.42 -13.57
N ILE A 150 5.41 -35.40 -12.83
CA ILE A 150 6.80 -35.43 -12.33
C ILE A 150 7.83 -35.44 -13.48
N ASN A 151 7.49 -36.04 -14.62
CA ASN A 151 8.33 -36.03 -15.83
C ASN A 151 8.20 -34.75 -16.68
N LYS A 152 7.20 -33.89 -16.44
CA LYS A 152 6.96 -32.66 -17.20
C LYS A 152 7.34 -31.38 -16.45
N ILE A 153 7.42 -31.42 -15.13
CA ILE A 153 7.96 -30.32 -14.33
C ILE A 153 9.48 -30.39 -14.45
N ASN A 154 10.01 -29.76 -15.49
CA ASN A 154 11.44 -29.51 -15.56
C ASN A 154 11.77 -28.48 -14.47
N ILE A 155 12.42 -28.93 -13.39
CA ILE A 155 12.75 -28.14 -12.20
C ILE A 155 13.47 -26.82 -12.57
N SER A 156 14.15 -26.78 -13.72
CA SER A 156 14.77 -25.58 -14.29
C SER A 156 13.80 -24.42 -14.60
N THR A 157 12.52 -24.68 -14.89
CA THR A 157 11.53 -23.64 -15.20
C THR A 157 11.00 -22.98 -13.92
N LEU A 158 10.91 -23.73 -12.81
CA LEU A 158 10.50 -23.21 -11.51
C LEU A 158 11.59 -22.31 -10.90
N ILE A 159 12.86 -22.66 -11.08
CA ILE A 159 14.00 -21.85 -10.59
C ILE A 159 14.09 -20.49 -11.33
N LYS A 160 13.70 -20.43 -12.62
CA LYS A 160 13.72 -19.18 -13.40
C LYS A 160 12.66 -18.15 -12.99
N HIS A 161 11.62 -18.55 -12.25
CA HIS A 161 10.55 -17.63 -11.79
C HIS A 161 10.73 -17.21 -10.32
N MET A 162 11.76 -17.71 -9.65
CA MET A 162 12.06 -17.42 -8.24
C MET A 162 13.32 -16.57 -8.02
N ASN A 163 14.04 -16.23 -9.09
CA ASN A 163 15.08 -15.19 -9.12
C ASN A 163 14.54 -13.94 -9.82
#